data_AF-A0A1Z8ZC73-F1
#
_entry.id   AF-A0A1Z8ZC73-F1
#
_cell.length_a   1.000
_cell.length_b   1.000
_cell.length_c   1.000
_cell.angle_alpha   90.00
_cell.angle_beta   90.00
_cell.angle_gamma   90.00
#
_symmetry.space_group_name_H-M   'P 1'
#
loop_
_entity.id
_entity.type
_entity.pdbx_description
1 polymer ?
#
loop_
_entity_poly.entity_id
_entity_poly.type
_entity_poly.pdbx_seq_one_letter_code
_entity_poly.pdbx_strand_id
1 'polypeptide(L)'
;MNIPNGNKTLSNWSSSLEKSKVRSFNFDTLSGHPLDVCYFPEDFDQNFINDIGAPGQYPYTRGIHSNLYRGKLWTMRQFAGFGTPEETNQRFKLLLDKGQTGLSVAYDMPTLMGYDPDHNLSLGEVGKCGVNVFHIGDMEKLFEGINLEDVSVSQTINGPAIILFAFYVAVAEKHGVNIKNLRGTLQNDILKEFIAQKEWIFPPNPSMRLITDMLSYCTEKMPLYNTISVSGYHIREAGSTAAQELAFTLSDGFTYIEHGLNAGLDIDSFAPRISFFFNSHSDFFEEIAKYRAARRIWAKRLKNKYGAKSQKSMM
;
A
#
# COMPACT_ATOMS: atom_id res chain seq x y z
N MET A 1 25.69 -6.17 25.62
CA MET A 1 26.27 -6.95 24.50
C MET A 1 26.48 -8.39 24.95
N ASN A 2 25.85 -9.35 24.26
CA ASN A 2 26.21 -10.76 24.37
C ASN A 2 27.47 -11.00 23.53
N ILE A 3 28.64 -10.65 24.07
CA ILE A 3 29.91 -10.95 23.40
C ILE A 3 30.13 -12.46 23.51
N PRO A 4 30.36 -13.19 22.40
CA PRO A 4 30.77 -14.60 22.47
C PRO A 4 31.98 -14.74 23.40
N ASN A 5 31.82 -15.47 24.50
CA ASN A 5 32.86 -15.64 25.50
C ASN A 5 34.15 -16.17 24.85
N GLY A 6 35.26 -15.46 25.08
CA GLY A 6 36.61 -15.88 24.66
C GLY A 6 37.17 -15.26 23.37
N ASN A 7 36.43 -14.40 22.65
CA ASN A 7 36.97 -13.74 21.46
C ASN A 7 37.81 -12.50 21.82
N LYS A 8 39.14 -12.64 21.79
CA LYS A 8 40.11 -11.57 22.10
C LYS A 8 39.88 -10.29 21.29
N THR A 9 39.44 -10.38 20.04
CA THR A 9 39.15 -9.21 19.20
C THR A 9 37.96 -8.41 19.74
N LEU A 10 36.87 -9.10 20.14
CA LEU A 10 35.67 -8.45 20.67
C LEU A 10 35.91 -7.87 22.07
N SER A 11 36.69 -8.56 22.91
CA SER A 11 37.13 -8.00 24.20
C SER A 11 37.95 -6.72 24.02
N ASN A 12 38.92 -6.73 23.10
CA ASN A 12 39.72 -5.54 22.79
C ASN A 12 38.86 -4.38 22.27
N TRP A 13 37.90 -4.67 21.39
CA TRP A 13 36.97 -3.66 20.87
C TRP A 13 36.08 -3.09 21.98
N SER A 14 35.49 -3.93 22.84
CA SER A 14 34.67 -3.47 23.96
C SER A 14 35.45 -2.55 24.90
N SER A 15 36.70 -2.91 25.24
CA SER A 15 37.57 -2.04 26.04
C SER A 15 37.95 -0.73 25.34
N SER A 16 38.03 -0.73 24.01
CA SER A 16 38.25 0.49 23.22
C SER A 16 37.00 1.37 23.18
N LEU A 17 35.81 0.76 23.11
CA LEU A 17 34.54 1.46 23.06
C LEU A 17 34.27 2.22 24.37
N GLU A 18 34.50 1.59 25.53
CA GLU A 18 34.34 2.22 26.85
C GLU A 18 35.21 3.48 27.05
N LYS A 19 36.40 3.51 26.41
CA LYS A 19 37.33 4.65 26.47
C LYS A 19 37.02 5.74 25.45
N SER A 20 36.14 5.46 24.49
CA SER A 20 35.83 6.38 23.40
C SER A 20 34.88 7.48 23.86
N LYS A 21 35.08 8.70 23.35
CA LYS A 21 34.16 9.81 23.64
C LYS A 21 32.82 9.56 22.95
N VAL A 22 31.73 9.62 23.70
CA VAL A 22 30.36 9.55 23.16
C VAL A 22 29.81 10.97 23.07
N ARG A 23 29.28 11.33 21.89
CA ARG A 23 28.61 12.62 21.69
C ARG A 23 27.27 12.64 22.42
N SER A 24 26.88 13.80 22.95
CA SER A 24 25.53 14.01 23.52
C SER A 24 24.51 14.13 22.38
N PHE A 25 23.96 12.99 21.97
CA PHE A 25 22.98 12.86 20.89
C PHE A 25 22.11 11.62 21.14
N ASN A 26 20.85 11.63 20.67
CA ASN A 26 20.00 10.44 20.72
C ASN A 26 20.28 9.52 19.52
N PHE A 27 20.78 8.32 19.76
CA PHE A 27 21.11 7.33 18.72
C PHE A 27 20.00 6.32 18.48
N ASP A 28 18.88 6.44 19.17
CA ASP A 28 17.72 5.59 18.97
C ASP A 28 17.20 5.73 17.53
N THR A 29 16.52 4.70 17.05
CA THR A 29 15.73 4.80 15.81
C THR A 29 14.68 5.89 15.94
N LEU A 30 14.10 6.33 14.82
CA LEU A 30 12.97 7.27 14.85
C LEU A 30 11.73 6.71 15.58
N SER A 31 11.66 5.40 15.82
CA SER A 31 10.62 4.79 16.64
C SER A 31 11.01 4.66 18.13
N GLY A 32 12.17 5.18 18.54
CA GLY A 32 12.63 5.18 19.93
C GLY A 32 13.29 3.87 20.37
N HIS A 33 13.78 3.06 19.43
CA HIS A 33 14.53 1.85 19.77
C HIS A 33 16.02 2.15 19.92
N PRO A 34 16.65 1.84 21.07
CA PRO A 34 18.08 2.04 21.24
C PRO A 34 18.88 1.13 20.30
N LEU A 35 19.92 1.70 19.69
CA LEU A 35 20.80 1.00 18.77
C LEU A 35 22.15 0.68 19.44
N ASP A 36 22.58 -0.57 19.28
CA ASP A 36 23.93 -0.98 19.62
C ASP A 36 24.91 -0.49 18.55
N VAL A 37 26.16 -0.27 18.95
CA VAL A 37 27.23 0.19 18.05
C VAL A 37 27.56 -0.87 16.98
N CYS A 38 27.39 -2.16 17.32
CA CYS A 38 27.66 -3.26 16.41
C CYS A 38 26.77 -4.46 16.75
N TYR A 39 26.23 -5.10 15.71
CA TYR A 39 25.37 -6.27 15.82
C TYR A 39 26.09 -7.52 15.33
N PHE A 40 25.97 -8.60 16.07
CA PHE A 40 26.42 -9.93 15.69
C PHE A 40 25.22 -10.88 15.69
N PRO A 41 25.16 -11.87 14.79
CA PRO A 41 24.16 -12.92 14.92
C PRO A 41 24.39 -13.64 16.26
N GLU A 42 23.38 -13.62 17.14
CA GLU A 42 23.45 -14.33 18.43
C GLU A 42 23.49 -15.84 18.21
N ASP A 43 22.68 -16.33 17.27
CA ASP A 43 22.69 -17.70 16.75
C ASP A 43 22.49 -17.68 15.24
N PHE A 44 23.37 -18.34 14.49
CA PHE A 44 23.18 -18.61 13.06
C PHE A 44 22.84 -20.09 12.88
N ASP A 45 21.63 -20.45 13.29
CA ASP A 45 21.14 -21.82 13.27
C ASP A 45 20.16 -22.08 12.11
N GLN A 46 19.67 -23.31 12.02
CA GLN A 46 18.70 -23.69 10.99
C GLN A 46 17.36 -22.94 11.15
N ASN A 47 17.00 -22.53 12.37
CA ASN A 47 15.76 -21.78 12.62
C ASN A 47 15.85 -20.38 12.04
N PHE A 48 16.98 -19.68 12.19
CA PHE A 48 17.24 -18.39 11.57
C PHE A 48 17.07 -18.46 10.04
N ILE A 49 17.61 -19.50 9.40
CA ILE A 49 17.47 -19.73 7.96
C ILE A 49 16.00 -19.95 7.58
N ASN A 50 15.27 -20.78 8.32
CA ASN A 50 13.87 -21.09 8.05
C ASN A 50 12.93 -19.89 8.26
N ASP A 51 13.23 -19.03 9.24
CA ASP A 51 12.41 -17.84 9.55
C ASP A 51 12.64 -16.67 8.60
N ILE A 52 13.78 -16.62 7.91
CA ILE A 52 14.08 -15.63 6.88
C ILE A 52 13.68 -16.14 5.48
N GLY A 53 13.99 -17.40 5.18
CA GLY A 53 13.73 -18.04 3.90
C GLY A 53 14.52 -17.47 2.71
N ALA A 54 14.17 -17.91 1.50
CA ALA A 54 14.68 -17.38 0.25
C ALA A 54 13.68 -16.39 -0.40
N PRO A 55 14.13 -15.49 -1.30
CA PRO A 55 13.21 -14.66 -2.09
C PRO A 55 12.19 -15.52 -2.84
N GLY A 56 10.93 -15.09 -2.87
CA GLY A 56 9.84 -15.84 -3.51
C GLY A 56 9.37 -17.08 -2.76
N GLN A 57 9.86 -17.33 -1.54
CA GLN A 57 9.42 -18.44 -0.70
C GLN A 57 8.87 -17.93 0.63
N TYR A 58 7.88 -18.64 1.17
CA TYR A 58 7.33 -18.37 2.50
C TYR A 58 8.47 -18.35 3.56
N PRO A 59 8.50 -17.37 4.49
CA PRO A 59 7.50 -16.33 4.76
C PRO A 59 7.81 -14.98 4.09
N TYR A 60 8.40 -15.00 2.88
CA TYR A 60 8.63 -13.85 1.98
C TYR A 60 9.39 -12.67 2.57
N THR A 61 10.16 -12.90 3.63
CA THR A 61 10.92 -11.84 4.32
C THR A 61 11.90 -11.18 3.35
N ARG A 62 12.53 -11.97 2.46
CA ARG A 62 13.48 -11.49 1.44
C ARG A 62 12.82 -11.00 0.14
N GLY A 63 11.49 -10.94 0.08
CA GLY A 63 10.71 -10.47 -1.06
C GLY A 63 9.84 -11.57 -1.68
N ILE A 64 8.81 -11.15 -2.44
CA ILE A 64 7.74 -12.02 -2.96
C ILE A 64 8.08 -12.71 -4.29
N HIS A 65 9.19 -12.32 -4.93
CA HIS A 65 9.64 -12.88 -6.21
C HIS A 65 11.03 -13.49 -6.06
N SER A 66 11.30 -14.59 -6.77
CA SER A 66 12.55 -15.36 -6.65
C SER A 66 13.78 -14.63 -7.17
N ASN A 67 13.63 -13.83 -8.24
CA ASN A 67 14.72 -13.05 -8.87
C ASN A 67 14.60 -11.53 -8.65
N LEU A 68 13.60 -11.08 -7.88
CA LEU A 68 13.38 -9.68 -7.49
C LEU A 68 13.55 -8.71 -8.67
N TYR A 69 14.31 -7.64 -8.46
CA TYR A 69 14.53 -6.58 -9.43
C TYR A 69 15.49 -6.95 -10.57
N ARG A 70 16.12 -8.14 -10.52
CA ARG A 70 16.88 -8.67 -11.67
C ARG A 70 15.94 -9.20 -12.76
N GLY A 71 14.73 -9.60 -12.38
CA GLY A 71 13.68 -10.00 -13.33
C GLY A 71 12.91 -8.80 -13.86
N LYS A 72 12.36 -7.97 -12.96
CA LYS A 72 11.60 -6.77 -13.31
C LYS A 72 11.77 -5.72 -12.22
N LEU A 73 12.04 -4.47 -12.61
CA LEU A 73 12.04 -3.34 -11.68
C LEU A 73 10.65 -3.12 -11.08
N TRP A 74 10.58 -2.40 -9.96
CA TRP A 74 9.29 -1.93 -9.44
C TRP A 74 8.60 -1.05 -10.48
N THR A 75 7.26 -1.04 -10.45
CA THR A 75 6.48 -0.14 -11.29
C THR A 75 6.77 1.30 -10.85
N MET A 76 7.37 2.10 -11.72
CA MET A 76 7.45 3.55 -11.52
C MET A 76 6.07 4.13 -11.80
N ARG A 77 5.40 4.64 -10.77
CA ARG A 77 4.04 5.14 -10.83
C ARG A 77 3.98 6.48 -10.11
N GLN A 78 4.07 7.57 -10.88
CA GLN A 78 3.93 8.90 -10.34
C GLN A 78 2.47 9.21 -10.06
N PHE A 79 2.23 9.78 -8.89
CA PHE A 79 0.97 10.35 -8.48
C PHE A 79 0.71 11.64 -9.24
N ALA A 80 -0.41 11.75 -9.95
CA ALA A 80 -0.75 12.93 -10.74
C ALA A 80 -2.25 13.20 -10.78
N GLY A 81 -2.59 14.48 -10.68
CA GLY A 81 -3.93 15.02 -10.80
C GLY A 81 -3.89 16.49 -10.41
N PHE A 82 -4.47 17.35 -11.24
CA PHE A 82 -4.68 18.77 -10.96
C PHE A 82 -5.66 19.34 -11.99
N GLY A 83 -6.37 20.40 -11.61
CA GLY A 83 -7.22 21.14 -12.52
C GLY A 83 -8.32 20.29 -13.14
N THR A 84 -8.53 20.45 -14.44
CA THR A 84 -9.59 19.74 -15.17
C THR A 84 -9.16 18.32 -15.60
N PRO A 85 -10.13 17.44 -15.93
CA PRO A 85 -9.84 16.13 -16.51
C PRO A 85 -8.92 16.18 -17.73
N GLU A 86 -9.08 17.16 -18.63
CA GLU A 86 -8.27 17.32 -19.83
C GLU A 86 -6.81 17.69 -19.50
N GLU A 87 -6.59 18.58 -18.52
CA GLU A 87 -5.24 18.94 -18.06
C GLU A 87 -4.52 17.74 -17.43
N THR A 88 -5.23 16.99 -16.59
CA THR A 88 -4.69 15.75 -16.00
C THR A 88 -4.44 14.68 -17.07
N ASN A 89 -5.31 14.55 -18.08
CA ASN A 89 -5.10 13.63 -19.21
C ASN A 89 -3.82 13.98 -19.99
N GLN A 90 -3.57 15.25 -20.28
CA GLN A 90 -2.33 15.70 -20.92
C GLN A 90 -1.11 15.30 -20.08
N ARG A 91 -1.20 15.45 -18.75
CA ARG A 91 -0.15 15.00 -17.83
C ARG A 91 0.04 13.48 -17.88
N PHE A 92 -1.02 12.69 -17.92
CA PHE A 92 -0.93 11.23 -18.05
C PHE A 92 -0.25 10.81 -19.35
N LYS A 93 -0.63 11.38 -20.50
CA LYS A 93 0.02 11.11 -21.79
C LYS A 93 1.50 11.46 -21.77
N LEU A 94 1.87 12.60 -21.19
CA LEU A 94 3.27 13.00 -21.02
C LEU A 94 4.05 12.00 -20.14
N LEU A 95 3.47 11.53 -19.04
CA LEU A 95 4.11 10.57 -18.15
C LEU A 95 4.32 9.21 -18.85
N LEU A 96 3.33 8.72 -19.59
CA LEU A 96 3.43 7.50 -20.39
C LEU A 96 4.52 7.63 -21.47
N ASP A 97 4.59 8.77 -22.17
CA ASP A 97 5.66 9.07 -23.14
C ASP A 97 7.06 9.04 -22.50
N LYS A 98 7.19 9.45 -21.23
CA LYS A 98 8.46 9.38 -20.46
C LYS A 98 8.74 8.02 -19.82
N GLY A 99 8.01 6.97 -20.20
CA GLY A 99 8.30 5.59 -19.79
C GLY A 99 7.64 5.18 -18.47
N GLN A 100 6.69 5.95 -17.96
CA GLN A 100 5.85 5.50 -16.86
C GLN A 100 5.01 4.29 -17.30
N THR A 101 4.94 3.25 -16.46
CA THR A 101 4.31 1.96 -16.82
C THR A 101 2.96 1.73 -16.12
N GLY A 102 2.41 2.76 -15.48
CA GLY A 102 1.09 2.75 -14.88
C GLY A 102 0.72 4.14 -14.35
N LEU A 103 -0.55 4.49 -14.35
CA LEU A 103 -1.05 5.80 -13.94
C LEU A 103 -1.54 5.79 -12.49
N SER A 104 -1.47 6.93 -11.80
CA SER A 104 -2.09 7.08 -10.48
C SER A 104 -2.83 8.39 -10.41
N VAL A 105 -4.15 8.30 -10.23
CA VAL A 105 -5.06 9.44 -10.20
C VAL A 105 -5.12 10.03 -8.80
N ALA A 106 -4.84 11.33 -8.69
CA ALA A 106 -5.09 12.14 -7.51
C ALA A 106 -6.36 12.97 -7.72
N TYR A 107 -7.35 12.84 -6.84
CA TYR A 107 -8.60 13.60 -6.93
C TYR A 107 -8.57 14.83 -6.03
N ASP A 108 -9.35 15.85 -6.37
CA ASP A 108 -9.48 17.05 -5.54
C ASP A 108 -10.32 16.80 -4.28
N MET A 109 -10.26 17.73 -3.32
CA MET A 109 -11.00 17.60 -2.06
C MET A 109 -12.51 17.44 -2.23
N PRO A 110 -13.20 18.19 -3.11
CA PRO A 110 -14.62 17.95 -3.40
C PRO A 110 -14.90 16.50 -3.82
N THR A 111 -14.14 15.96 -4.78
CA THR A 111 -14.30 14.59 -5.24
C THR A 111 -13.99 13.58 -4.13
N LEU A 112 -12.92 13.79 -3.35
CA LEU A 112 -12.53 12.91 -2.23
C LEU A 112 -13.60 12.88 -1.13
N MET A 113 -14.29 14.00 -0.92
CA MET A 113 -15.36 14.16 0.09
C MET A 113 -16.77 13.87 -0.45
N GLY A 114 -16.90 13.54 -1.73
CA GLY A 114 -18.19 13.20 -2.35
C GLY A 114 -19.11 14.40 -2.58
N TYR A 115 -18.55 15.57 -2.86
CA TYR A 115 -19.29 16.78 -3.21
C TYR A 115 -19.11 17.14 -4.68
N ASP A 116 -20.21 17.55 -5.31
CA ASP A 116 -20.19 18.17 -6.64
C ASP A 116 -19.49 19.54 -6.59
N PRO A 117 -18.92 20.03 -7.71
CA PRO A 117 -18.15 21.27 -7.74
C PRO A 117 -18.96 22.53 -7.43
N ASP A 118 -20.29 22.49 -7.61
CA ASP A 118 -21.21 23.59 -7.27
C ASP A 118 -21.72 23.55 -5.82
N HIS A 119 -21.34 22.52 -5.05
CA HIS A 119 -21.66 22.45 -3.64
C HIS A 119 -20.92 23.55 -2.84
N ASN A 120 -21.59 24.14 -1.85
CA ASN A 120 -21.01 25.26 -1.07
C ASN A 120 -19.67 24.92 -0.39
N LEU A 121 -19.45 23.66 0.01
CA LEU A 121 -18.18 23.21 0.62
C LEU A 121 -17.06 23.00 -0.40
N SER A 122 -17.36 23.01 -1.70
CA SER A 122 -16.37 22.83 -2.78
C SER A 122 -15.69 24.15 -3.16
N LEU A 123 -16.26 25.28 -2.74
CA LEU A 123 -15.77 26.61 -3.11
C LEU A 123 -14.30 26.79 -2.72
N GLY A 124 -13.47 27.04 -3.73
CA GLY A 124 -12.04 27.27 -3.55
C GLY A 124 -11.16 26.02 -3.58
N GLU A 125 -11.75 24.83 -3.63
CA GLU A 125 -11.05 23.53 -3.58
C GLU A 125 -11.13 22.73 -4.89
N VAL A 126 -12.04 23.10 -5.80
CA VAL A 126 -12.23 22.43 -7.11
C VAL A 126 -10.93 22.47 -7.91
N GLY A 127 -10.41 21.29 -8.27
CA GLY A 127 -9.21 21.12 -9.10
C GLY A 127 -7.88 21.52 -8.43
N LYS A 128 -7.86 21.84 -7.12
CA LYS A 128 -6.67 22.40 -6.45
C LYS A 128 -5.60 21.35 -6.13
N CYS A 129 -5.99 20.32 -5.38
CA CYS A 129 -5.08 19.27 -4.88
C CYS A 129 -5.16 17.98 -5.70
N GLY A 130 -5.93 17.99 -6.79
CA GLY A 130 -6.18 16.84 -7.64
C GLY A 130 -7.10 17.20 -8.80
N VAL A 131 -7.46 16.21 -9.61
CA VAL A 131 -8.45 16.39 -10.67
C VAL A 131 -9.87 16.39 -10.09
N ASN A 132 -10.73 17.28 -10.59
CA ASN A 132 -12.15 17.26 -10.26
C ASN A 132 -12.88 16.24 -11.16
N VAL A 133 -13.59 15.28 -10.56
CA VAL A 133 -14.41 14.29 -11.27
C VAL A 133 -15.71 14.08 -10.51
N PHE A 134 -16.81 14.61 -11.05
CA PHE A 134 -18.13 14.52 -10.43
C PHE A 134 -19.17 13.82 -11.32
N HIS A 135 -18.90 13.69 -12.62
CA HIS A 135 -19.73 12.91 -13.53
C HIS A 135 -18.91 12.00 -14.46
N ILE A 136 -19.58 11.02 -15.08
CA ILE A 136 -18.92 10.04 -15.95
C ILE A 136 -18.16 10.68 -17.13
N GLY A 137 -18.64 11.81 -17.66
CA GLY A 137 -17.99 12.50 -18.78
C GLY A 137 -16.63 13.10 -18.41
N ASP A 138 -16.41 13.45 -17.14
CA ASP A 138 -15.08 13.82 -16.65
C ASP A 138 -14.13 12.62 -16.67
N MET A 139 -14.63 11.44 -16.27
CA MET A 139 -13.84 10.21 -16.33
C MET A 139 -13.49 9.83 -17.78
N GLU A 140 -14.40 10.07 -18.73
CA GLU A 140 -14.15 9.87 -20.16
C GLU A 140 -13.02 10.78 -20.66
N LYS A 141 -13.08 12.08 -20.35
CA LYS A 141 -12.04 13.06 -20.70
C LYS A 141 -10.71 12.73 -20.04
N LEU A 142 -10.73 12.31 -18.77
CA LEU A 142 -9.54 11.95 -18.00
C LEU A 142 -8.73 10.83 -18.68
N PHE A 143 -9.42 9.87 -19.31
CA PHE A 143 -8.80 8.73 -19.99
C PHE A 143 -8.90 8.78 -21.52
N GLU A 144 -9.26 9.92 -22.09
CA GLU A 144 -9.40 10.08 -23.54
C GLU A 144 -8.07 9.74 -24.24
N GLY A 145 -8.12 8.85 -25.23
CA GLY A 145 -6.96 8.42 -26.00
C GLY A 145 -5.95 7.56 -25.20
N ILE A 146 -6.33 7.01 -24.05
CA ILE A 146 -5.53 6.06 -23.27
C ILE A 146 -6.23 4.69 -23.33
N ASN A 147 -5.53 3.67 -23.84
CA ASN A 147 -6.05 2.30 -23.80
C ASN A 147 -5.94 1.72 -22.39
N LEU A 148 -7.08 1.56 -21.71
CA LEU A 148 -7.15 1.05 -20.33
C LEU A 148 -6.80 -0.43 -20.21
N GLU A 149 -6.76 -1.19 -21.30
CA GLU A 149 -6.30 -2.59 -21.29
C GLU A 149 -4.76 -2.69 -21.15
N ASP A 150 -4.02 -1.71 -21.67
CA ASP A 150 -2.56 -1.72 -21.73
C ASP A 150 -1.91 -1.05 -20.50
N VAL A 151 -2.68 -0.25 -19.76
CA VAL A 151 -2.17 0.59 -18.68
C VAL A 151 -2.79 0.18 -17.35
N SER A 152 -1.95 -0.07 -16.35
CA SER A 152 -2.45 -0.24 -14.99
C SER A 152 -2.82 1.11 -14.38
N VAL A 153 -4.07 1.29 -13.92
CA VAL A 153 -4.55 2.55 -13.31
C VAL A 153 -4.77 2.36 -11.80
N SER A 154 -4.11 3.19 -11.01
CA SER A 154 -4.37 3.29 -9.57
C SER A 154 -5.21 4.53 -9.29
N GLN A 155 -6.23 4.40 -8.45
CA GLN A 155 -7.13 5.49 -8.05
C GLN A 155 -7.02 5.67 -6.54
N THR A 156 -6.47 6.82 -6.13
CA THR A 156 -6.37 7.19 -4.70
C THR A 156 -7.68 7.84 -4.29
N ILE A 157 -8.68 6.99 -4.02
CA ILE A 157 -10.03 7.37 -3.67
C ILE A 157 -10.57 6.41 -2.60
N ASN A 158 -11.30 6.93 -1.60
CA ASN A 158 -11.79 6.16 -0.46
C ASN A 158 -13.28 6.38 -0.22
N GLY A 159 -13.70 7.52 0.36
CA GLY A 159 -15.10 7.80 0.72
C GLY A 159 -16.10 7.47 -0.40
N PRO A 160 -15.99 8.10 -1.58
CA PRO A 160 -16.85 7.81 -2.72
C PRO A 160 -16.24 6.81 -3.72
N ALA A 161 -15.30 5.96 -3.29
CA ALA A 161 -14.56 5.04 -4.16
C ALA A 161 -15.47 4.18 -5.05
N ILE A 162 -16.61 3.72 -4.52
CA ILE A 162 -17.58 2.91 -5.29
C ILE A 162 -18.13 3.64 -6.52
N ILE A 163 -18.32 4.96 -6.43
CA ILE A 163 -18.87 5.79 -7.50
C ILE A 163 -17.81 6.00 -8.58
N LEU A 164 -16.61 6.46 -8.19
CA LEU A 164 -15.52 6.71 -9.13
C LEU A 164 -15.06 5.41 -9.81
N PHE A 165 -15.08 4.30 -9.07
CA PHE A 165 -14.81 2.98 -9.65
C PHE A 165 -15.87 2.58 -10.68
N ALA A 166 -17.16 2.82 -10.41
CA ALA A 166 -18.23 2.55 -11.37
C ALA A 166 -18.07 3.39 -12.65
N PHE A 167 -17.69 4.68 -12.53
CA PHE A 167 -17.36 5.50 -13.71
C PHE A 167 -16.18 4.92 -14.49
N TYR A 168 -15.10 4.53 -13.80
CA TYR A 168 -13.93 3.94 -14.45
C TYR A 168 -14.27 2.66 -15.23
N VAL A 169 -15.07 1.77 -14.63
CA VAL A 169 -15.53 0.54 -15.27
C VAL A 169 -16.41 0.84 -16.48
N ALA A 170 -17.37 1.76 -16.35
CA ALA A 170 -18.25 2.14 -17.45
C ALA A 170 -17.50 2.78 -18.63
N VAL A 171 -16.47 3.60 -18.37
CA VAL A 171 -15.60 4.16 -19.42
C VAL A 171 -14.81 3.06 -20.12
N ALA A 172 -14.28 2.09 -19.38
CA ALA A 172 -13.59 0.94 -19.98
C ALA A 172 -14.53 0.12 -20.88
N GLU A 173 -15.75 -0.18 -20.41
CA GLU A 173 -16.76 -0.89 -21.21
C GLU A 173 -17.16 -0.12 -22.46
N LYS A 174 -17.35 1.21 -22.37
CA LYS A 174 -17.62 2.09 -23.51
C LYS A 174 -16.53 2.03 -24.57
N HIS A 175 -15.27 1.85 -24.16
CA HIS A 175 -14.13 1.66 -25.06
C HIS A 175 -13.94 0.21 -25.53
N GLY A 176 -14.87 -0.69 -25.21
CA GLY A 176 -14.81 -2.11 -25.62
C GLY A 176 -13.82 -2.95 -24.83
N VAL A 177 -13.28 -2.44 -23.72
CA VAL A 177 -12.35 -3.18 -22.86
C VAL A 177 -13.13 -4.19 -22.02
N ASN A 178 -12.69 -5.44 -22.04
CA ASN A 178 -13.23 -6.45 -21.13
C ASN A 178 -12.76 -6.15 -19.70
N ILE A 179 -13.69 -5.90 -18.78
CA ILE A 179 -13.39 -5.54 -17.38
C ILE A 179 -12.52 -6.58 -16.65
N LYS A 180 -12.53 -7.85 -17.12
CA LYS A 180 -11.65 -8.91 -16.59
C LYS A 180 -10.17 -8.66 -16.86
N ASN A 181 -9.86 -7.89 -17.90
CA ASN A 181 -8.50 -7.57 -18.33
C ASN A 181 -7.97 -6.29 -17.67
N LEU A 182 -8.83 -5.50 -17.02
CA LEU A 182 -8.42 -4.27 -16.35
C LEU A 182 -7.44 -4.56 -15.21
N ARG A 183 -6.31 -3.90 -15.26
CA ARG A 183 -5.28 -3.92 -14.22
C ARG A 183 -5.32 -2.60 -13.48
N GLY A 184 -5.34 -2.65 -12.16
CA GLY A 184 -5.41 -1.41 -11.40
C GLY A 184 -5.45 -1.63 -9.91
N THR A 185 -5.61 -0.53 -9.18
CA THR A 185 -5.68 -0.56 -7.73
C THR A 185 -6.56 0.58 -7.24
N LEU A 186 -7.62 0.27 -6.51
CA LEU A 186 -8.31 1.27 -5.69
C LEU A 186 -7.57 1.38 -4.36
N GLN A 187 -7.49 2.60 -3.80
CA GLN A 187 -7.05 2.74 -2.42
C GLN A 187 -8.07 2.11 -1.47
N ASN A 188 -9.32 2.60 -1.49
CA ASN A 188 -10.49 1.96 -0.89
C ASN A 188 -10.27 1.44 0.56
N ASP A 189 -9.45 2.15 1.32
CA ASP A 189 -9.14 1.84 2.71
C ASP A 189 -9.77 2.93 3.56
N ILE A 190 -10.96 2.65 4.10
CA ILE A 190 -11.68 3.58 4.95
C ILE A 190 -11.20 3.57 6.41
N LEU A 191 -10.56 2.51 6.89
CA LEU A 191 -10.15 2.44 8.30
C LEU A 191 -9.06 3.47 8.56
N LYS A 192 -8.07 3.56 7.67
CA LYS A 192 -7.04 4.61 7.73
C LYS A 192 -7.58 6.01 7.49
N GLU A 193 -8.75 6.18 6.88
CA GLU A 193 -9.41 7.49 6.83
C GLU A 193 -9.75 7.96 8.23
N PHE A 194 -10.47 7.15 8.99
CA PHE A 194 -10.83 7.46 10.38
C PHE A 194 -9.59 7.67 11.25
N ILE A 195 -8.52 6.90 11.04
CA ILE A 195 -7.27 7.00 11.81
C ILE A 195 -6.49 8.27 11.46
N ALA A 196 -6.27 8.56 10.18
CA ALA A 196 -5.24 9.51 9.75
C ALA A 196 -5.67 10.49 8.64
N GLN A 197 -6.19 10.01 7.50
CA GLN A 197 -6.30 10.83 6.27
C GLN A 197 -7.54 11.76 6.21
N LYS A 198 -8.62 11.39 6.89
CA LYS A 198 -9.81 12.22 7.13
C LYS A 198 -10.79 12.45 5.97
N GLU A 199 -10.78 11.57 4.97
CA GLU A 199 -11.65 11.62 3.78
C GLU A 199 -12.73 10.52 3.82
N TRP A 200 -13.65 10.61 4.78
CA TRP A 200 -14.79 9.69 4.90
C TRP A 200 -16.13 10.42 4.73
N ILE A 201 -17.13 9.69 4.22
CA ILE A 201 -18.50 10.20 4.03
C ILE A 201 -19.46 9.55 5.04
N PHE A 202 -19.42 8.23 5.13
CA PHE A 202 -20.36 7.46 5.96
C PHE A 202 -19.72 7.04 7.29
N PRO A 203 -20.52 6.66 8.30
CA PRO A 203 -20.01 6.01 9.50
C PRO A 203 -19.22 4.72 9.20
N PRO A 204 -18.47 4.17 10.18
CA PRO A 204 -17.60 3.01 9.94
C PRO A 204 -18.32 1.77 9.36
N ASN A 205 -19.44 1.35 9.94
CA ASN A 205 -20.15 0.14 9.50
C ASN A 205 -20.66 0.19 8.04
N PRO A 206 -21.39 1.23 7.60
CA PRO A 206 -21.80 1.33 6.19
C PRO A 206 -20.60 1.47 5.26
N SER A 207 -19.52 2.13 5.67
CA SER A 207 -18.30 2.21 4.85
C SER A 207 -17.64 0.84 4.66
N MET A 208 -17.53 0.04 5.73
CA MET A 208 -17.00 -1.32 5.67
C MET A 208 -17.85 -2.24 4.79
N ARG A 209 -19.18 -2.05 4.79
CA ARG A 209 -20.07 -2.75 3.86
C ARG A 209 -19.71 -2.45 2.41
N LEU A 210 -19.54 -1.18 2.03
CA LEU A 210 -19.20 -0.80 0.65
C LEU A 210 -17.86 -1.40 0.19
N ILE A 211 -16.87 -1.44 1.07
CA ILE A 211 -15.59 -2.11 0.78
C ILE A 211 -15.81 -3.61 0.52
N THR A 212 -16.63 -4.27 1.34
CA THR A 212 -16.93 -5.70 1.22
C THR A 212 -17.70 -6.01 -0.06
N ASP A 213 -18.65 -5.15 -0.44
CA ASP A 213 -19.42 -5.26 -1.69
C ASP A 213 -18.49 -5.13 -2.92
N MET A 214 -17.58 -4.14 -2.92
CA MET A 214 -16.57 -3.99 -3.97
C MET A 214 -15.58 -5.16 -4.02
N LEU A 215 -15.13 -5.65 -2.86
CA LEU A 215 -14.26 -6.82 -2.76
C LEU A 215 -14.89 -8.05 -3.40
N SER A 216 -16.16 -8.30 -3.09
CA SER A 216 -16.93 -9.42 -3.65
C SER A 216 -17.09 -9.28 -5.16
N TYR A 217 -17.50 -8.09 -5.63
CA TYR A 217 -17.65 -7.80 -7.05
C TYR A 217 -16.34 -8.01 -7.83
N CYS A 218 -15.22 -7.45 -7.36
CA CYS A 218 -13.94 -7.57 -8.05
C CYS A 218 -13.39 -9.00 -8.02
N THR A 219 -13.60 -9.73 -6.92
CA THR A 219 -13.21 -11.14 -6.81
C THR A 219 -13.87 -11.98 -7.90
N GLU A 220 -15.15 -11.72 -8.18
CA GLU A 220 -15.90 -12.46 -9.21
C GLU A 220 -15.64 -11.97 -10.64
N LYS A 221 -15.61 -10.64 -10.84
CA LYS A 221 -15.68 -10.03 -12.18
C LYS A 221 -14.36 -9.46 -12.68
N MET A 222 -13.42 -9.10 -11.80
CA MET A 222 -12.22 -8.33 -12.15
C MET A 222 -10.95 -8.94 -11.52
N PRO A 223 -10.56 -10.17 -11.91
CA PRO A 223 -9.52 -10.96 -11.23
C PRO A 223 -8.09 -10.41 -11.36
N LEU A 224 -7.89 -9.32 -12.13
CA LEU A 224 -6.60 -8.63 -12.30
C LEU A 224 -6.55 -7.28 -11.57
N TYR A 225 -7.65 -6.87 -10.93
CA TYR A 225 -7.76 -5.58 -10.26
C TYR A 225 -7.54 -5.74 -8.75
N ASN A 226 -6.68 -4.91 -8.16
CA ASN A 226 -6.48 -4.89 -6.72
C ASN A 226 -7.57 -4.03 -6.08
N THR A 227 -8.47 -4.65 -5.33
CA THR A 227 -9.68 -3.98 -4.83
C THR A 227 -9.41 -3.01 -3.68
N ILE A 228 -8.28 -3.18 -3.01
CA ILE A 228 -7.88 -2.36 -1.88
C ILE A 228 -6.36 -2.25 -1.80
N SER A 229 -5.89 -1.08 -1.39
CA SER A 229 -4.51 -0.82 -0.98
C SER A 229 -4.49 -0.39 0.47
N VAL A 230 -4.25 -1.34 1.37
CA VAL A 230 -4.24 -1.11 2.83
C VAL A 230 -3.05 -0.22 3.18
N SER A 231 -3.32 0.96 3.75
CA SER A 231 -2.41 2.10 3.66
C SER A 231 -1.86 2.55 5.00
N GLY A 232 -0.56 2.32 5.21
CA GLY A 232 0.22 2.90 6.31
C GLY A 232 0.78 4.29 6.01
N TYR A 233 0.89 4.67 4.74
CA TYR A 233 1.48 5.95 4.33
C TYR A 233 0.92 7.14 5.12
N HIS A 234 -0.40 7.30 5.11
CA HIS A 234 -1.09 8.41 5.77
C HIS A 234 -0.97 8.35 7.30
N ILE A 235 -0.96 7.15 7.86
CA ILE A 235 -0.74 6.93 9.30
C ILE A 235 0.67 7.38 9.70
N ARG A 236 1.68 7.12 8.85
CA ARG A 236 3.05 7.62 9.05
C ARG A 236 3.13 9.13 8.92
N GLU A 237 2.55 9.70 7.87
CA GLU A 237 2.53 11.16 7.65
C GLU A 237 1.78 11.92 8.74
N ALA A 238 0.79 11.29 9.39
CA ALA A 238 0.10 11.83 10.56
C ALA A 238 0.95 11.81 11.85
N GLY A 239 2.20 11.31 11.79
CA GLY A 239 3.17 11.36 12.88
C GLY A 239 3.38 10.05 13.63
N SER A 240 2.94 8.90 13.10
CA SER A 240 3.19 7.61 13.75
C SER A 240 4.64 7.13 13.60
N THR A 241 5.09 6.28 14.52
CA THR A 241 6.35 5.52 14.43
C THR A 241 6.28 4.43 13.35
N ALA A 242 7.42 3.87 12.92
CA ALA A 242 7.43 2.79 11.93
C ALA A 242 6.72 1.53 12.46
N ALA A 243 6.84 1.28 13.77
CA ALA A 243 6.14 0.19 14.46
C ALA A 243 4.62 0.41 14.50
N GLN A 244 4.16 1.64 14.77
CA GLN A 244 2.73 1.98 14.76
C GLN A 244 2.14 1.90 13.35
N GLU A 245 2.80 2.47 12.34
CA GLU A 245 2.41 2.33 10.93
C GLU A 245 2.23 0.85 10.58
N LEU A 246 3.23 0.02 10.88
CA LEU A 246 3.19 -1.41 10.61
C LEU A 246 2.02 -2.11 11.31
N ALA A 247 1.86 -1.87 12.62
CA ALA A 247 0.85 -2.55 13.43
C ALA A 247 -0.57 -2.17 13.00
N PHE A 248 -0.84 -0.88 12.81
CA PHE A 248 -2.17 -0.38 12.46
C PHE A 248 -2.55 -0.81 11.04
N THR A 249 -1.64 -0.66 10.07
CA THR A 249 -1.90 -1.08 8.68
C THR A 249 -2.17 -2.58 8.57
N LEU A 250 -1.39 -3.43 9.24
CA LEU A 250 -1.65 -4.87 9.22
C LEU A 250 -2.94 -5.22 9.95
N SER A 251 -3.26 -4.53 11.04
CA SER A 251 -4.54 -4.70 11.74
C SER A 251 -5.72 -4.39 10.82
N ASP A 252 -5.69 -3.26 10.11
CA ASP A 252 -6.71 -2.89 9.13
C ASP A 252 -6.83 -3.95 8.03
N GLY A 253 -5.69 -4.41 7.50
CA GLY A 253 -5.65 -5.49 6.52
C GLY A 253 -6.30 -6.79 7.01
N PHE A 254 -6.05 -7.18 8.26
CA PHE A 254 -6.69 -8.34 8.88
C PHE A 254 -8.19 -8.12 9.11
N THR A 255 -8.61 -6.90 9.44
CA THR A 255 -10.04 -6.56 9.53
C THR A 255 -10.71 -6.70 8.17
N TYR A 256 -10.10 -6.25 7.08
CA TYR A 256 -10.63 -6.46 5.72
C TYR A 256 -10.72 -7.94 5.34
N ILE A 257 -9.73 -8.75 5.71
CA ILE A 257 -9.79 -10.21 5.56
C ILE A 257 -11.01 -10.78 6.29
N GLU A 258 -11.20 -10.40 7.56
CA GLU A 258 -12.31 -10.91 8.38
C GLU A 258 -13.67 -10.51 7.81
N HIS A 259 -13.82 -9.30 7.28
CA HIS A 259 -15.03 -8.87 6.58
C HIS A 259 -15.30 -9.67 5.30
N GLY A 260 -14.27 -9.93 4.48
CA GLY A 260 -14.41 -10.78 3.29
C GLY A 260 -14.84 -12.20 3.62
N LEU A 261 -14.24 -12.80 4.66
CA LEU A 261 -14.61 -14.13 5.15
C LEU A 261 -16.04 -14.16 5.68
N ASN A 262 -16.46 -13.16 6.45
CA ASN A 262 -17.82 -13.04 6.97
C ASN A 262 -18.87 -12.86 5.88
N ALA A 263 -18.48 -12.30 4.73
CA ALA A 263 -19.32 -12.23 3.52
C ALA A 263 -19.36 -13.55 2.73
N GLY A 264 -18.67 -14.59 3.20
CA GLY A 264 -18.66 -15.92 2.58
C GLY A 264 -17.62 -16.10 1.46
N LEU A 265 -16.69 -15.16 1.30
CA LEU A 265 -15.59 -15.32 0.34
C LEU A 265 -14.55 -16.31 0.87
N ASP A 266 -14.02 -17.15 -0.03
CA ASP A 266 -12.88 -18.01 0.30
C ASP A 266 -11.60 -17.17 0.38
N ILE A 267 -10.76 -17.41 1.40
CA ILE A 267 -9.54 -16.62 1.64
C ILE A 267 -8.64 -16.52 0.40
N ASP A 268 -8.50 -17.62 -0.36
CA ASP A 268 -7.61 -17.67 -1.51
C ASP A 268 -8.22 -17.07 -2.78
N SER A 269 -9.53 -16.75 -2.75
CA SER A 269 -10.21 -16.07 -3.86
C SER A 269 -9.91 -14.57 -3.91
N PHE A 270 -9.79 -13.90 -2.75
CA PHE A 270 -9.69 -12.44 -2.68
C PHE A 270 -8.37 -11.91 -2.08
N ALA A 271 -7.74 -12.62 -1.15
CA ALA A 271 -6.48 -12.16 -0.54
C ALA A 271 -5.36 -11.86 -1.57
N PRO A 272 -5.21 -12.60 -2.69
CA PRO A 272 -4.23 -12.26 -3.75
C PRO A 272 -4.40 -10.88 -4.40
N ARG A 273 -5.50 -10.17 -4.12
CA ARG A 273 -5.84 -8.84 -4.65
C ARG A 273 -5.77 -7.74 -3.60
N ILE A 274 -5.47 -8.09 -2.35
CA ILE A 274 -5.15 -7.10 -1.32
C ILE A 274 -3.72 -6.65 -1.55
N SER A 275 -3.52 -5.34 -1.62
CA SER A 275 -2.21 -4.71 -1.74
C SER A 275 -1.96 -3.78 -0.55
N PHE A 276 -0.72 -3.31 -0.41
CA PHE A 276 -0.31 -2.45 0.70
C PHE A 276 0.38 -1.18 0.19
N PHE A 277 0.20 -0.09 0.93
CA PHE A 277 0.88 1.18 0.69
C PHE A 277 1.52 1.71 1.97
N PHE A 278 2.84 1.49 2.09
CA PHE A 278 3.64 1.97 3.21
C PHE A 278 4.48 3.18 2.82
N ASN A 279 4.79 4.04 3.79
CA ASN A 279 5.74 5.13 3.65
C ASN A 279 7.19 4.61 3.59
N SER A 280 8.11 5.39 3.00
CA SER A 280 9.57 5.21 3.13
C SER A 280 10.15 6.46 3.79
N HIS A 281 10.34 6.40 5.10
CA HIS A 281 10.78 7.53 5.91
C HIS A 281 12.31 7.63 6.03
N SER A 282 12.79 8.60 6.82
CA SER A 282 14.21 8.95 6.91
C SER A 282 15.11 7.92 7.63
N ASP A 283 14.56 7.05 8.48
CA ASP A 283 15.35 6.01 9.15
C ASP A 283 15.57 4.82 8.21
N PHE A 284 16.65 4.89 7.43
CA PHE A 284 16.92 3.98 6.32
C PHE A 284 16.83 2.49 6.71
N PHE A 285 17.43 2.09 7.83
CA PHE A 285 17.46 0.68 8.24
C PHE A 285 16.15 0.23 8.87
N GLU A 286 15.51 1.09 9.67
CA GLU A 286 14.21 0.79 10.28
C GLU A 286 13.13 0.58 9.21
N GLU A 287 13.12 1.39 8.15
CA GLU A 287 12.17 1.24 7.04
C GLU A 287 12.38 -0.07 6.27
N ILE A 288 13.63 -0.47 6.03
CA ILE A 288 13.96 -1.77 5.43
C ILE A 288 13.47 -2.91 6.34
N ALA A 289 13.68 -2.81 7.65
CA ALA A 289 13.21 -3.79 8.61
C ALA A 289 11.68 -3.88 8.63
N LYS A 290 10.98 -2.74 8.60
CA LYS A 290 9.51 -2.63 8.57
C LYS A 290 8.92 -3.41 7.40
N TYR A 291 9.39 -3.18 6.17
CA TYR A 291 8.84 -3.90 5.00
C TYR A 291 9.08 -5.41 5.05
N ARG A 292 10.23 -5.83 5.57
CA ARG A 292 10.57 -7.25 5.73
C ARG A 292 9.70 -7.90 6.81
N ALA A 293 9.49 -7.21 7.92
CA ALA A 293 8.61 -7.63 8.98
C ALA A 293 7.14 -7.72 8.51
N ALA A 294 6.66 -6.72 7.75
CA ALA A 294 5.31 -6.68 7.20
C ALA A 294 4.97 -7.95 6.42
N ARG A 295 5.79 -8.30 5.42
CA ARG A 295 5.61 -9.52 4.62
C ARG A 295 5.59 -10.78 5.48
N ARG A 296 6.52 -10.89 6.43
CA ARG A 296 6.60 -12.06 7.31
C ARG A 296 5.37 -12.20 8.20
N ILE A 297 4.92 -11.11 8.81
CA ILE A 297 3.74 -11.11 9.69
C ILE A 297 2.49 -11.44 8.89
N TRP A 298 2.29 -10.79 7.74
CA TRP A 298 1.19 -11.05 6.83
C TRP A 298 1.15 -12.53 6.42
N ALA A 299 2.24 -13.04 5.84
CA ALA A 299 2.32 -14.43 5.39
C ALA A 299 2.02 -15.44 6.51
N LYS A 300 2.64 -15.27 7.68
CA LYS A 300 2.42 -16.15 8.84
C LYS A 300 0.97 -16.08 9.33
N ARG A 301 0.36 -14.91 9.36
CA ARG A 301 -1.04 -14.74 9.82
C ARG A 301 -2.03 -15.35 8.84
N LEU A 302 -1.87 -15.11 7.54
CA LEU A 302 -2.72 -15.67 6.48
C LEU A 302 -2.70 -17.19 6.49
N LYS A 303 -1.51 -17.79 6.63
CA LYS A 303 -1.37 -19.24 6.75
C LYS A 303 -1.97 -19.80 8.05
N ASN A 304 -1.54 -19.27 9.20
CA ASN A 304 -1.76 -19.94 10.49
C ASN A 304 -3.11 -19.61 11.13
N LYS A 305 -3.66 -18.40 10.91
CA LYS A 305 -4.98 -18.02 11.43
C LYS A 305 -6.08 -18.24 10.41
N TYR A 306 -5.87 -17.78 9.17
CA TYR A 306 -6.92 -17.77 8.15
C TYR A 306 -6.88 -19.00 7.23
N GLY A 307 -5.90 -19.88 7.38
CA GLY A 307 -5.84 -21.15 6.65
C GLY A 307 -5.55 -21.03 5.15
N ALA A 308 -4.98 -19.91 4.70
CA ALA A 308 -4.65 -19.69 3.29
C ALA A 308 -3.71 -20.78 2.76
N LYS A 309 -4.05 -21.34 1.59
CA LYS A 309 -3.29 -22.42 0.93
C LYS A 309 -2.53 -21.89 -0.28
N SER A 310 -3.08 -20.88 -0.96
CA SER A 310 -2.44 -20.25 -2.11
C SER A 310 -1.21 -19.45 -1.69
N GLN A 311 -0.10 -19.66 -2.39
CA GLN A 311 1.11 -18.88 -2.20
C GLN A 311 0.86 -17.37 -2.40
N LYS A 312 0.03 -17.01 -3.39
CA LYS A 312 -0.27 -15.62 -3.72
C LYS A 312 -1.03 -14.89 -2.62
N SER A 313 -1.86 -15.59 -1.85
CA SER A 313 -2.60 -15.00 -0.71
C SER A 313 -1.67 -14.59 0.42
N MET A 314 -0.51 -15.25 0.52
CA MET A 314 0.47 -15.03 1.57
C MET A 314 1.61 -14.07 1.15
N MET A 315 1.65 -13.65 -0.13
CA MET A 315 2.68 -12.74 -0.66
C MET A 315 2.45 -11.31 -0.19
#